data_AF-A0A4D0RZY4-F1
#
_entry.id   AF-A0A4D0RZY4-F1
#
_cell.length_a   1.000
_cell.length_b   1.000
_cell.length_c   1.000
_cell.angle_alpha   90.00
_cell.angle_beta   90.00
_cell.angle_gamma   90.00
#
_symmetry.space_group_name_H-M   'P 1'
#
loop_
_entity.id
_entity.type
_entity.pdbx_description
1 polymer ?
#
loop_
_entity_poly.entity_id
_entity_poly.type
_entity_poly.pdbx_seq_one_letter_code
_entity_poly.pdbx_strand_id
1 'polypeptide(L)'
;MKSIYLKYFLSFVFVGVMAMLICGLFYNDYLEQQPATPEQLTEILQETPCAAEAFQETLNYQSEPLTLGKANKIASECRKRNEMAEARRLSKRLVRTVLIFTESSDQLSRATDRVPGLPASPGYVQ
;
A
#
# COMPACT_ATOMS: atom_id res chain seq x y z
N MET A 1 48.83 -15.96 47.45
CA MET A 1 48.47 -14.57 47.05
C MET A 1 48.17 -14.45 45.56
N LYS A 2 49.06 -14.84 44.63
CA LYS A 2 48.85 -14.71 43.15
C LYS A 2 47.57 -15.35 42.59
N SER A 3 47.15 -16.51 43.11
CA SER A 3 45.92 -17.19 42.66
C SER A 3 44.63 -16.44 43.03
N ILE A 4 44.64 -15.67 44.12
CA ILE A 4 43.47 -14.89 44.57
C ILE A 4 43.22 -13.72 43.63
N TYR A 5 44.29 -13.00 43.26
CA TYR A 5 44.22 -11.91 42.27
C TYR A 5 43.78 -12.40 40.90
N LEU A 6 44.24 -13.59 40.47
CA LEU A 6 43.85 -14.16 39.19
C LEU A 6 42.34 -14.49 39.14
N LYS A 7 41.77 -15.03 40.23
CA LYS A 7 40.33 -15.30 40.34
C LYS A 7 39.50 -14.02 40.32
N TYR A 8 39.93 -12.99 41.04
CA TYR A 8 39.28 -11.68 41.02
C TYR A 8 39.32 -11.03 39.64
N PHE A 9 40.46 -11.10 38.97
CA PHE A 9 40.62 -10.56 37.63
C PHE A 9 39.68 -11.26 36.63
N LEU A 10 39.62 -12.59 36.67
CA LEU A 10 38.73 -13.37 35.79
C LEU A 10 37.25 -13.04 36.05
N SER A 11 36.87 -12.87 37.32
CA SER A 11 35.52 -12.47 37.71
C SER A 11 35.16 -11.07 37.21
N PHE A 12 36.08 -10.11 37.32
CA PHE A 12 35.85 -8.73 36.86
C PHE A 12 35.65 -8.68 35.35
N VAL A 13 36.45 -9.42 34.59
CA VAL A 13 36.29 -9.54 33.13
C VAL A 13 34.93 -10.14 32.79
N PHE A 14 34.50 -11.20 33.47
CA PHE A 14 33.22 -11.83 33.20
C PHE A 14 32.02 -10.90 33.47
N VAL A 15 32.04 -10.22 34.62
CA VAL A 15 30.98 -9.24 34.97
C VAL A 15 31.00 -8.07 34.00
N GLY A 16 32.18 -7.56 33.62
CA GLY A 16 32.33 -6.48 32.66
C GLY A 16 31.79 -6.84 31.28
N VAL A 17 32.10 -8.04 30.76
CA VAL A 17 31.61 -8.51 29.46
C VAL A 17 30.09 -8.71 29.49
N MET A 18 29.54 -9.30 30.55
CA MET A 18 28.09 -9.47 30.69
C MET A 18 27.37 -8.12 30.79
N ALA A 19 27.92 -7.17 31.56
CA ALA A 19 27.38 -5.81 31.62
C ALA A 19 27.44 -5.09 30.25
N MET A 20 28.54 -5.23 29.51
CA MET A 20 28.67 -4.68 28.15
C MET A 20 27.66 -5.30 27.18
N LEU A 21 27.46 -6.62 27.24
CA LEU A 21 26.47 -7.31 26.41
C LEU A 21 25.05 -6.85 26.74
N ILE A 22 24.70 -6.79 28.02
CA ILE A 22 23.39 -6.31 28.48
C ILE A 22 23.20 -4.86 28.04
N CYS A 23 24.15 -3.97 28.32
CA CYS A 23 24.11 -2.58 27.87
C CYS A 23 23.98 -2.49 26.34
N GLY A 24 24.70 -3.30 25.57
CA GLY A 24 24.60 -3.32 24.11
C GLY A 24 23.22 -3.78 23.60
N LEU A 25 22.63 -4.81 24.20
CA LEU A 25 21.28 -5.28 23.86
C LEU A 25 20.24 -4.19 24.13
N PHE A 26 20.29 -3.56 25.30
CA PHE A 26 19.43 -2.42 25.61
C PHE A 26 19.71 -1.23 24.69
N TYR A 27 20.96 -0.92 24.38
CA TYR A 27 21.31 0.19 23.48
C TYR A 27 20.76 -0.01 22.07
N ASN A 28 20.76 -1.25 21.58
CA ASN A 28 20.16 -1.61 20.29
C ASN A 28 18.63 -1.42 20.31
N ASP A 29 17.96 -1.87 21.38
CA ASP A 29 16.52 -1.65 21.59
C ASP A 29 16.16 -0.15 21.61
N TYR A 30 16.99 0.67 22.28
CA TYR A 30 16.87 2.12 22.31
C TYR A 30 17.04 2.79 20.93
N LEU A 31 17.93 2.27 20.08
CA LEU A 31 18.12 2.82 18.73
C LEU A 31 16.96 2.47 17.80
N GLU A 32 16.37 1.29 17.97
CA GLU A 32 15.24 0.82 17.16
C GLU A 32 13.94 1.57 17.48
N GLN A 33 13.85 2.12 18.70
CA GLN A 33 12.73 2.94 19.15
C GLN A 33 12.83 4.42 18.76
N GLN A 34 13.85 4.82 17.99
CA GLN A 34 13.94 6.19 17.45
C GLN A 34 12.67 6.51 16.64
N PRO A 35 11.85 7.47 17.09
CA PRO A 35 10.65 7.86 16.37
C PRO A 35 11.04 8.41 15.00
N ALA A 36 10.27 8.05 13.96
CA ALA A 36 10.45 8.65 12.64
C ALA A 36 10.40 10.19 12.78
N THR A 37 11.40 10.88 12.24
CA THR A 37 11.39 12.34 12.23
C THR A 37 10.10 12.83 11.56
N PRO A 38 9.43 13.85 12.11
CA PRO A 38 8.14 14.33 11.59
C PRO A 38 8.23 14.77 10.12
N GLU A 39 9.43 15.10 9.64
CA GLU A 39 9.72 15.46 8.25
C GLU A 39 9.60 14.26 7.28
N GLN A 40 10.14 13.09 7.64
CA GLN A 40 10.02 11.86 6.83
C GLN A 40 8.57 11.35 6.78
N LEU A 41 7.84 11.49 7.89
CA LEU A 41 6.44 11.08 7.95
C LEU A 41 5.55 12.00 7.11
N THR A 42 5.89 13.29 7.05
CA THR A 42 5.19 14.27 6.20
C THR A 42 5.46 14.01 4.72
N GLU A 43 6.68 13.62 4.35
CA GLU A 43 7.05 13.22 2.98
C GLU A 43 6.23 11.99 2.51
N ILE A 44 6.11 10.96 3.36
CA ILE A 44 5.28 9.77 3.06
C ILE A 44 3.79 10.16 2.94
N LEU A 45 3.31 11.09 3.78
CA LEU A 45 1.93 11.58 3.73
C LEU A 45 1.64 12.32 2.42
N GLN A 46 2.64 13.07 1.92
CA GLN A 46 2.53 13.85 0.71
C GLN A 46 2.53 12.96 -0.54
N GLU A 47 3.29 11.85 -0.53
CA GLU A 47 3.27 10.85 -1.60
C GLU A 47 2.04 9.93 -1.54
N THR A 48 1.56 9.60 -0.33
CA THR A 48 0.44 8.66 -0.11
C THR A 48 -0.62 9.25 0.82
N PRO A 49 -1.48 10.15 0.33
CA PRO A 49 -2.52 10.79 1.15
C PRO A 49 -3.53 9.78 1.70
N CYS A 50 -3.66 8.61 1.07
CA CYS A 50 -4.55 7.54 1.52
C CYS A 50 -4.08 6.88 2.84
N ALA A 51 -2.81 7.01 3.21
CA ALA A 51 -2.25 6.41 4.42
C ALA A 51 -2.45 7.28 5.68
N ALA A 52 -2.90 8.53 5.52
CA ALA A 52 -2.99 9.50 6.60
C ALA A 52 -3.94 9.07 7.74
N GLU A 53 -5.11 8.53 7.38
CA GLU A 53 -6.09 8.04 8.35
C GLU A 53 -5.55 6.85 9.14
N ALA A 54 -4.86 5.92 8.46
CA ALA A 54 -4.29 4.73 9.08
C ALA A 54 -3.14 5.07 10.04
N PHE A 55 -2.33 6.09 9.74
CA PHE A 55 -1.31 6.60 10.66
C PHE A 55 -1.93 7.25 11.89
N GLN A 56 -2.98 8.04 11.69
CA GLN A 56 -3.68 8.69 12.78
C GLN A 56 -4.34 7.69 13.73
N GLU A 57 -4.91 6.61 13.18
CA GLU A 57 -5.48 5.51 13.96
C GLU A 57 -4.42 4.75 14.77
N THR A 58 -3.26 4.45 14.18
CA THR A 58 -2.16 3.78 14.90
C THR A 58 -1.56 4.65 16.00
N LEU A 59 -1.41 5.95 15.77
CA LEU A 59 -0.94 6.91 16.78
C LEU A 59 -1.93 7.04 17.96
N ASN A 60 -3.24 7.04 17.68
CA ASN A 60 -4.28 7.20 18.69
C ASN A 60 -4.49 5.92 19.52
N TYR A 61 -4.38 4.74 18.89
CA TYR A 61 -4.65 3.46 19.55
C TYR A 61 -3.42 2.86 20.24
N GLN A 62 -2.23 2.89 19.60
CA GLN A 62 -1.06 2.20 20.14
C GLN A 62 -0.16 3.07 21.01
N SER A 63 -0.28 4.40 20.99
CA SER A 63 0.62 5.32 21.72
C SER A 63 2.11 4.95 21.60
N GLU A 64 2.47 4.27 20.50
CA GLU A 64 3.79 3.73 20.22
C GLU A 64 4.34 4.58 19.08
N PRO A 65 5.59 5.07 19.18
CA PRO A 65 6.18 5.87 18.13
C PRO A 65 6.17 5.08 16.82
N LEU A 66 5.60 5.67 15.76
CA LEU A 66 5.51 5.02 14.46
C LEU A 66 6.91 4.95 13.86
N THR A 67 7.49 3.75 13.82
CA THR A 67 8.81 3.53 13.19
C THR A 67 8.70 3.72 11.68
N LEU A 68 9.78 4.18 11.05
CA LEU A 68 9.83 4.43 9.61
C LEU A 68 9.47 3.18 8.78
N GLY A 69 9.87 2.00 9.25
CA GLY A 69 9.52 0.72 8.60
C GLY A 69 8.02 0.42 8.64
N LYS A 70 7.37 0.69 9.77
CA LYS A 70 5.91 0.52 9.91
C LYS A 70 5.15 1.55 9.09
N ALA A 71 5.64 2.79 9.03
CA ALA A 71 5.07 3.85 8.19
C ALA A 71 5.07 3.47 6.70
N ASN A 72 6.23 3.03 6.19
CA ASN A 72 6.38 2.58 4.80
C ASN A 72 5.51 1.36 4.47
N LYS A 73 5.36 0.42 5.41
CA LYS A 73 4.49 -0.75 5.22
C LYS A 73 3.03 -0.33 5.03
N ILE A 74 2.51 0.52 5.92
CA ILE A 74 1.13 1.03 5.84
C ILE A 74 0.91 1.82 4.53
N ALA A 75 1.87 2.68 4.15
CA ALA A 75 1.82 3.43 2.90
C ALA A 75 1.76 2.50 1.67
N SER A 76 2.60 1.46 1.64
CA SER A 76 2.65 0.50 0.53
C SER A 76 1.36 -0.33 0.41
N GLU A 77 0.77 -0.75 1.53
CA GLU A 77 -0.49 -1.48 1.54
C GLU A 77 -1.64 -0.60 1.06
N CYS A 78 -1.67 0.66 1.49
CA CYS A 78 -2.67 1.62 1.07
C CYS A 78 -2.62 1.88 -0.44
N ARG A 79 -1.42 2.12 -0.99
CA ARG A 79 -1.23 2.29 -2.44
C ARG A 79 -1.76 1.09 -3.23
N LYS A 80 -1.44 -0.13 -2.80
CA LYS A 80 -1.91 -1.36 -3.44
C LYS A 80 -3.44 -1.49 -3.41
N ARG A 81 -4.08 -1.12 -2.29
CA ARG A 81 -5.55 -1.08 -2.18
C ARG A 81 -6.16 -0.05 -3.13
N ASN A 82 -5.55 1.13 -3.25
CA ASN A 82 -6.03 2.18 -4.13
C ASN A 82 -5.96 1.78 -5.60
N GLU A 83 -4.83 1.21 -6.05
CA GLU A 83 -4.66 0.71 -7.42
C GLU A 83 -5.71 -0.35 -7.78
N MET A 84 -5.98 -1.29 -6.87
CA MET A 84 -7.05 -2.28 -7.06
C MET A 84 -8.45 -1.64 -7.12
N ALA A 85 -8.70 -0.63 -6.30
CA ALA A 85 -9.97 0.09 -6.28
C ALA A 85 -10.17 0.89 -7.57
N GLU A 86 -9.14 1.56 -8.08
CA GLU A 86 -9.17 2.25 -9.37
C GLU A 86 -9.40 1.29 -10.53
N ALA A 87 -8.66 0.17 -10.58
CA ALA A 87 -8.87 -0.86 -11.61
C ALA A 87 -10.32 -1.38 -11.62
N ARG A 88 -10.90 -1.61 -10.44
CA ARG A 88 -12.31 -1.99 -10.30
C ARG A 88 -13.26 -0.89 -10.78
N ARG A 89 -12.98 0.39 -10.49
CA ARG A 89 -13.80 1.52 -10.95
C ARG A 89 -13.74 1.66 -12.47
N LEU A 90 -12.57 1.52 -13.07
CA LEU A 90 -12.37 1.56 -14.52
C LEU A 90 -13.10 0.39 -15.19
N SER A 91 -12.98 -0.82 -14.66
CA SER A 91 -13.72 -1.99 -15.15
C SER A 91 -15.24 -1.75 -15.12
N LYS A 92 -15.78 -1.23 -14.01
CA LYS A 92 -17.22 -0.88 -13.93
C LYS A 92 -17.64 0.16 -14.95
N ARG A 93 -16.81 1.19 -15.20
CA ARG A 93 -17.08 2.21 -16.22
C ARG A 93 -17.06 1.60 -17.61
N LEU A 94 -16.06 0.78 -17.92
CA LEU A 94 -15.93 0.12 -19.22
C LEU A 94 -17.12 -0.79 -19.50
N VAL A 95 -17.50 -1.65 -18.53
CA VAL A 95 -18.68 -2.51 -18.64
C VAL A 95 -19.94 -1.69 -18.89
N ARG A 96 -20.12 -0.59 -18.17
CA ARG A 96 -21.27 0.32 -18.39
C ARG A 96 -21.26 0.91 -19.80
N THR A 97 -20.12 1.38 -20.30
CA THR A 97 -19.99 1.92 -21.67
C THR A 97 -20.30 0.85 -22.72
N VAL A 98 -19.80 -0.38 -22.54
CA VAL A 98 -20.06 -1.50 -23.46
C VAL A 98 -21.55 -1.82 -23.50
N LEU A 99 -22.20 -1.94 -22.34
CA LEU A 99 -23.66 -2.18 -22.25
C LEU A 99 -24.48 -1.13 -22.99
N ILE A 100 -24.12 0.15 -22.87
CA ILE A 100 -24.79 1.24 -23.58
C ILE A 100 -24.59 1.10 -25.10
N PHE A 101 -23.39 0.75 -25.55
CA PHE A 101 -23.11 0.56 -26.98
C PHE A 101 -23.84 -0.66 -27.56
N THR A 102 -23.94 -1.76 -26.81
CA THR A 102 -24.69 -2.93 -27.25
C THR A 102 -26.17 -2.63 -27.33
N GLU A 103 -26.74 -1.98 -26.31
CA GLU A 103 -28.15 -1.59 -26.31
C GLU A 103 -28.48 -0.60 -27.45
N SER A 104 -27.61 0.39 -27.68
CA SER A 104 -27.74 1.31 -28.81
C SER A 104 -27.65 0.59 -30.16
N SER A 105 -26.82 -0.45 -30.28
CA SER A 105 -26.69 -1.24 -31.52
C SER A 105 -27.95 -2.09 -31.76
N ASP A 106 -28.50 -2.71 -30.70
CA ASP A 106 -29.75 -3.48 -30.77
C ASP A 106 -30.96 -2.61 -31.14
N GLN A 107 -30.97 -1.35 -30.71
CA GLN A 107 -31.96 -0.35 -31.11
C GLN A 107 -31.84 -0.01 -32.60
N LEU A 108 -30.62 0.18 -33.11
CA LEU A 108 -30.38 0.51 -34.51
C LEU A 108 -30.71 -0.67 -35.44
N SER A 109 -30.35 -1.89 -35.04
CA SER A 109 -30.68 -3.12 -35.79
C SER A 109 -32.19 -3.30 -35.96
N ARG A 110 -32.98 -3.02 -34.91
CA ARG A 110 -34.46 -3.04 -34.98
C ARG A 110 -35.04 -1.89 -35.79
N ALA A 111 -34.35 -0.76 -35.90
CA ALA A 111 -34.77 0.37 -36.73
C ALA A 111 -34.56 0.08 -38.22
N THR A 112 -33.48 -0.61 -38.60
CA THR A 112 -33.23 -1.04 -39.98
C THR A 112 -34.16 -2.15 -40.45
N ASP A 113 -34.58 -3.06 -39.57
CA ASP A 113 -35.51 -4.16 -39.91
C ASP A 113 -36.95 -3.66 -40.19
N ARG A 114 -37.22 -2.38 -39.88
CA ARG A 114 -38.51 -1.73 -40.16
C ARG A 114 -38.46 -0.74 -41.34
N VAL A 115 -37.38 -0.68 -42.11
CA VAL A 115 -37.34 0.11 -43.36
C VAL A 115 -38.12 -0.65 -44.43
N PRO A 116 -39.32 -0.18 -44.84
CA PRO A 116 -40.06 -0.81 -45.93
C PRO A 116 -39.26 -0.63 -47.23
N GLY A 117 -39.09 -1.72 -47.98
CA GLY A 117 -38.18 -1.81 -49.12
C GLY A 117 -38.23 -0.63 -50.08
N LEU A 118 -37.05 -0.12 -50.43
CA LEU A 118 -36.80 0.72 -51.61
C LEU A 118 -36.37 -0.17 -52.80
N PRO A 119 -36.60 0.28 -54.04
CA PRO A 119 -37.20 -0.52 -55.11
C PRO A 119 -36.21 -1.45 -55.83
N ALA A 120 -36.77 -2.52 -56.40
CA ALA A 120 -36.06 -3.41 -57.31
C ALA A 120 -35.54 -2.65 -58.54
N SER A 121 -34.25 -2.80 -58.81
CA SER A 121 -33.53 -2.29 -59.98
C SER A 121 -34.19 -2.76 -61.29
N PRO A 122 -34.39 -1.89 -62.31
CA PRO A 122 -35.10 -2.26 -63.52
C PRO A 122 -34.24 -3.19 -64.40
N GLY A 123 -34.85 -4.29 -64.84
CA GLY A 123 -34.23 -5.29 -65.68
C GLY A 123 -33.86 -4.76 -67.06
N TYR A 124 -32.63 -5.05 -67.49
CA TYR A 124 -32.21 -4.96 -68.89
C TYR A 124 -32.91 -6.07 -69.67
N VAL A 125 -33.85 -5.70 -70.55
CA VAL A 125 -34.43 -6.59 -71.57
C VAL A 125 -33.75 -6.25 -72.89
N GLN A 126 -33.16 -7.27 -73.51
CA GLN A 126 -32.57 -7.26 -74.85
C GLN A 126 -33.65 -7.47 -75.91
#